data_AF-X8ANJ7-F1
#
_entry.id   AF-X8ANJ7-F1
#
_cell.length_a   1.000
_cell.length_b   1.000
_cell.length_c   1.000
_cell.angle_alpha   90.00
_cell.angle_beta   90.00
_cell.angle_gamma   90.00
#
_symmetry.space_group_name_H-M   'P 1'
#
loop_
_entity.id
_entity.type
_entity.pdbx_description
1 polymer ?
#
loop_
_entity_poly.entity_id
_entity_poly.type
_entity_poly.pdbx_seq_one_letter_code
_entity_poly.pdbx_strand_id
1 'polypeptide(L)'
;MREAHRLASSMQRAPMPLTGPLFKFALLQTSVDESYFFVCCHHIVIDGIGIGLICHRIAAVYSALAAGASIPPSFFGSLGDLIEYEAAYEASTDYLEDQAYWTKNIPPESESRYRLARAAAEHDGYESSGPVQLDPFVVDEARGCRRRWGCAGLR
;
A
#
# COMPACT_ATOMS: atom_id res chain seq x y z
N MET A 1 -9.87 20.14 -8.45
CA MET A 1 -9.15 19.67 -7.24
C MET A 1 -10.01 19.48 -5.98
N ARG A 2 -10.62 20.53 -5.35
CA ARG A 2 -11.35 20.38 -4.07
C ARG A 2 -12.52 19.37 -4.11
N GLU A 3 -13.32 19.41 -5.17
CA GLU A 3 -14.45 18.49 -5.33
C GLU A 3 -14.00 17.04 -5.55
N ALA A 4 -12.94 16.82 -6.32
CA ALA A 4 -12.37 15.49 -6.51
C ALA A 4 -11.88 14.87 -5.20
N HIS A 5 -11.22 15.66 -4.33
CA HIS A 5 -10.84 15.20 -2.99
C HIS A 5 -12.06 14.88 -2.13
N ARG A 6 -13.10 15.73 -2.15
CA ARG A 6 -14.34 15.48 -1.40
C ARG A 6 -15.00 14.16 -1.83
N LEU A 7 -15.09 13.90 -3.13
CA LEU A 7 -15.62 12.66 -3.69
C LEU A 7 -14.75 11.46 -3.29
N ALA A 8 -13.43 11.56 -3.42
CA ALA A 8 -12.49 10.51 -3.02
C ALA A 8 -12.62 10.17 -1.52
N SER A 9 -12.65 11.17 -0.64
CA SER A 9 -12.83 10.96 0.80
C SER A 9 -14.20 10.37 1.15
N SER A 10 -15.24 10.67 0.38
CA SER A 10 -16.56 10.03 0.54
C SER A 10 -16.50 8.55 0.16
N MET A 11 -15.90 8.23 -0.99
CA MET A 11 -15.75 6.86 -1.47
C MET A 11 -14.89 6.01 -0.53
N GLN A 12 -13.82 6.57 0.03
CA GLN A 12 -12.92 5.89 0.96
C GLN A 12 -13.60 5.54 2.29
N ARG A 13 -14.49 6.41 2.78
CA ARG A 13 -15.21 6.18 4.05
C ARG A 13 -16.40 5.24 3.91
N ALA A 14 -16.85 4.97 2.68
CA ALA A 14 -17.92 4.02 2.44
C ALA A 14 -17.45 2.60 2.75
N PRO A 15 -18.08 1.88 3.70
CA PRO A 15 -17.68 0.51 4.05
C PRO A 15 -17.58 -0.40 2.82
N MET A 16 -16.66 -1.35 2.90
CA MET A 16 -16.42 -2.35 1.86
C MET A 16 -16.60 -3.73 2.48
N PRO A 17 -17.82 -4.29 2.45
CA PRO A 17 -18.08 -5.60 3.04
C PRO A 17 -17.23 -6.69 2.38
N LEU A 18 -16.75 -7.65 3.17
CA LEU A 18 -15.96 -8.77 2.67
C LEU A 18 -16.70 -9.67 1.67
N THR A 19 -18.04 -9.61 1.67
CA THR A 19 -18.91 -10.35 0.77
C THR A 19 -19.16 -9.64 -0.57
N GLY A 20 -18.67 -8.41 -0.72
CA GLY A 20 -18.81 -7.61 -1.94
C GLY A 20 -17.49 -7.40 -2.68
N PRO A 21 -17.47 -6.52 -3.69
CA PRO A 21 -16.24 -6.12 -4.36
C PRO A 21 -15.25 -5.50 -3.38
N LEU A 22 -14.02 -6.00 -3.39
CA LEU A 22 -12.93 -5.58 -2.48
C LEU A 22 -12.06 -4.46 -3.06
N PHE A 23 -12.55 -3.80 -4.11
CA PHE A 23 -11.92 -2.64 -4.73
C PHE A 23 -12.94 -1.70 -5.34
N LYS A 24 -12.56 -0.43 -5.43
CA LYS A 24 -13.28 0.67 -6.08
C LYS A 24 -12.27 1.52 -6.85
N PHE A 25 -12.58 1.75 -8.12
CA PHE A 25 -11.81 2.64 -8.98
C PHE A 25 -12.71 3.77 -9.48
N ALA A 26 -12.18 4.98 -9.56
CA ALA A 26 -12.88 6.09 -10.20
C ALA A 26 -11.90 7.00 -10.94
N LEU A 27 -12.29 7.48 -12.11
CA LEU A 27 -11.59 8.55 -12.81
C LEU A 27 -12.39 9.84 -12.63
N LEU A 28 -11.81 10.80 -11.91
CA LEU A 28 -12.45 12.07 -11.58
C LEU A 28 -11.85 13.17 -12.47
N GLN A 29 -12.57 13.55 -13.53
CA GLN A 29 -12.16 14.63 -14.41
C GLN A 29 -12.55 15.98 -13.80
N THR A 30 -11.57 16.88 -13.60
CA THR A 30 -11.79 18.21 -13.01
C THR A 30 -11.68 19.34 -14.03
N SER A 31 -11.02 19.09 -15.17
CA SER A 31 -11.03 19.94 -16.36
C SER A 31 -10.72 19.09 -17.60
N VAL A 32 -10.66 19.71 -18.79
CA VAL A 32 -10.36 18.99 -20.05
C VAL A 32 -9.02 18.26 -19.96
N ASP A 33 -8.02 18.89 -19.34
CA ASP A 33 -6.64 18.38 -19.27
C ASP A 33 -6.24 17.90 -17.87
N GLU A 34 -7.18 17.80 -16.94
CA GLU A 34 -6.92 17.40 -15.55
C GLU A 34 -7.87 16.29 -15.11
N SER A 35 -7.30 15.15 -14.75
CA SER A 35 -8.02 13.98 -14.22
C SER A 35 -7.29 13.35 -13.05
N TYR A 36 -8.04 12.83 -12.08
CA TYR A 36 -7.53 12.14 -10.91
C TYR A 36 -7.98 10.68 -10.95
N PHE A 37 -7.04 9.75 -10.83
CA PHE A 37 -7.35 8.33 -10.71
C PHE A 37 -7.41 7.92 -9.24
N PHE A 38 -8.61 7.60 -8.76
CA PHE A 38 -8.88 7.15 -7.42
C PHE A 38 -8.86 5.62 -7.35
N VAL A 39 -8.13 5.09 -6.37
CA VAL A 39 -8.03 3.67 -6.06
C VAL A 39 -8.33 3.48 -4.58
N CYS A 40 -9.25 2.58 -4.27
CA CYS A 40 -9.54 2.17 -2.90
C CYS A 40 -9.77 0.66 -2.88
N CYS A 41 -9.07 -0.03 -1.99
CA CYS A 41 -9.11 -1.48 -1.88
C CYS A 41 -9.28 -1.88 -0.41
N HIS A 42 -9.90 -3.04 -0.18
CA HIS A 42 -9.87 -3.64 1.14
C HIS A 42 -8.45 -4.13 1.43
N HIS A 43 -7.87 -3.75 2.57
CA HIS A 43 -6.45 -4.05 2.86
C HIS A 43 -6.12 -5.54 2.93
N ILE A 44 -7.14 -6.40 3.12
CA ILE A 44 -7.00 -7.86 3.11
C ILE A 44 -6.52 -8.43 1.76
N VAL A 45 -6.80 -7.75 0.64
CA VAL A 45 -6.42 -8.25 -0.69
C VAL A 45 -5.19 -7.57 -1.27
N ILE A 46 -4.74 -6.47 -0.67
CA ILE A 46 -3.64 -5.69 -1.23
C ILE A 46 -2.97 -4.79 -0.19
N ASP A 47 -1.65 -4.68 -0.30
CA ASP A 47 -0.82 -3.74 0.46
C ASP A 47 -0.43 -2.52 -0.38
N GLY A 48 0.41 -1.65 0.19
CA GLY A 48 0.88 -0.45 -0.51
C GLY A 48 1.76 -0.76 -1.73
N ILE A 49 2.52 -1.85 -1.72
CA ILE A 49 3.37 -2.26 -2.84
C ILE A 49 2.49 -2.77 -3.99
N GLY A 50 1.54 -3.64 -3.68
CA GLY A 50 0.57 -4.19 -4.63
C GLY A 50 -0.24 -3.09 -5.32
N ILE A 51 -0.71 -2.08 -4.59
CA ILE A 51 -1.42 -0.93 -5.20
C ILE A 51 -0.53 -0.23 -6.22
N GLY A 52 0.76 -0.01 -5.91
CA GLY A 52 1.73 0.56 -6.84
C GLY A 52 1.86 -0.27 -8.12
N LEU A 53 2.01 -1.59 -7.98
CA LEU A 53 2.12 -2.51 -9.13
C LEU A 53 0.85 -2.50 -9.99
N ILE A 54 -0.34 -2.51 -9.39
CA ILE A 54 -1.62 -2.45 -10.12
C ILE A 54 -1.73 -1.12 -10.89
N CYS A 55 -1.43 0.00 -10.25
CA CYS A 55 -1.44 1.32 -10.91
C CYS A 55 -0.47 1.35 -12.10
N HIS A 56 0.74 0.80 -11.95
CA HIS A 56 1.69 0.67 -13.06
C HIS A 56 1.14 -0.18 -14.20
N ARG A 57 0.49 -1.30 -13.89
CA ARG A 57 -0.14 -2.16 -14.90
C ARG A 57 -1.28 -1.45 -15.63
N ILE A 58 -2.15 -0.75 -14.91
CA ILE A 58 -3.25 0.03 -15.50
C ILE A 58 -2.69 1.08 -16.45
N ALA A 59 -1.66 1.83 -16.04
CA ALA A 59 -1.01 2.83 -16.89
C ALA A 59 -0.43 2.20 -18.15
N ALA A 60 0.29 1.07 -18.04
CA ALA A 60 0.87 0.38 -19.19
C ALA A 60 -0.18 -0.10 -20.20
N VAL A 61 -1.28 -0.69 -19.71
CA VAL A 61 -2.41 -1.14 -20.56
C VAL A 61 -3.07 0.06 -21.23
N TYR A 62 -3.36 1.12 -20.47
CA TYR A 62 -3.97 2.34 -20.99
C TYR A 62 -3.11 2.98 -22.09
N SER A 63 -1.80 3.13 -21.87
CA SER A 63 -0.88 3.69 -22.85
C SER A 63 -0.80 2.86 -24.13
N ALA A 64 -0.80 1.53 -24.03
CA ALA A 64 -0.80 0.65 -25.20
C ALA A 64 -2.10 0.82 -26.01
N LEU A 65 -3.25 0.82 -25.34
CA LEU A 65 -4.55 1.02 -25.98
C LEU A 65 -4.65 2.41 -26.65
N ALA A 66 -4.21 3.47 -25.96
CA ALA A 66 -4.22 4.83 -26.50
C ALA A 66 -3.32 4.99 -27.74
N ALA A 67 -2.21 4.24 -27.80
CA ALA A 67 -1.30 4.23 -28.95
C ALA A 67 -1.70 3.24 -30.07
N GLY A 68 -2.75 2.45 -29.88
CA GLY A 68 -3.12 1.37 -30.81
C GLY A 68 -2.06 0.24 -30.87
N ALA A 69 -1.25 0.09 -29.83
CA ALA A 69 -0.21 -0.92 -29.73
C ALA A 69 -0.74 -2.20 -29.04
N SER A 70 0.02 -3.28 -29.12
CA SER A 70 -0.28 -4.51 -28.38
C SER A 70 -0.12 -4.30 -26.86
N ILE A 71 -1.03 -4.88 -26.08
CA ILE A 71 -0.93 -4.84 -24.62
C ILE A 71 0.25 -5.72 -24.18
N PRO A 72 1.20 -5.21 -23.38
CA PRO A 72 2.31 -6.00 -22.88
C PRO A 72 1.82 -7.15 -21.98
N PRO A 73 2.55 -8.27 -21.87
CA PRO A 73 2.17 -9.36 -20.97
C PRO A 73 2.08 -8.90 -19.51
N SER A 74 1.24 -9.56 -18.72
CA SER A 74 1.19 -9.34 -17.27
C SER A 74 2.44 -9.92 -16.60
N PHE A 75 2.96 -9.24 -15.59
CA PHE A 75 4.03 -9.74 -14.74
C PHE A 75 3.52 -10.32 -13.41
N PHE A 76 2.22 -10.26 -13.16
CA PHE A 76 1.61 -10.86 -11.97
C PHE A 76 1.55 -12.38 -12.08
N GLY A 77 2.00 -13.07 -11.04
CA GLY A 77 1.70 -14.49 -10.81
C GLY A 77 0.25 -14.69 -10.35
N SER A 78 -0.12 -15.95 -10.14
CA SER A 78 -1.43 -16.30 -9.59
C SER A 78 -1.44 -16.21 -8.05
N LEU A 79 -2.63 -16.07 -7.46
CA LEU A 79 -2.77 -16.22 -6.00
C LEU A 79 -2.41 -17.64 -5.55
N GLY A 80 -2.65 -18.64 -6.40
CA GLY A 80 -2.24 -20.03 -6.13
C GLY A 80 -0.73 -20.14 -5.98
N ASP A 81 0.03 -19.47 -6.85
CA ASP A 81 1.50 -19.44 -6.77
C ASP A 81 1.94 -18.88 -5.42
N LEU A 82 1.35 -17.76 -4.97
CA LEU A 82 1.64 -17.16 -3.66
C LEU A 82 1.34 -18.11 -2.51
N ILE A 83 0.17 -18.76 -2.52
CA ILE A 83 -0.23 -19.73 -1.47
C ILE A 83 0.76 -20.90 -1.44
N GLU A 84 1.18 -21.41 -2.60
CA GLU A 84 2.17 -22.47 -2.69
C GLU A 84 3.53 -22.03 -2.14
N TYR A 85 3.97 -20.80 -2.43
CA TYR A 85 5.21 -20.24 -1.86
C TYR A 85 5.13 -20.09 -0.34
N GLU A 86 4.02 -19.57 0.20
CA GLU A 86 3.83 -19.42 1.65
C GLU A 86 3.78 -20.79 2.34
N ALA A 87 3.03 -21.75 1.79
CA ALA A 87 2.96 -23.10 2.35
C ALA A 87 4.32 -23.82 2.33
N ALA A 88 5.11 -23.64 1.26
CA ALA A 88 6.46 -24.18 1.18
C ALA A 88 7.40 -23.55 2.21
N TYR A 89 7.29 -22.24 2.44
CA TYR A 89 8.04 -21.54 3.49
C TYR A 89 7.65 -22.04 4.89
N GLU A 90 6.37 -22.15 5.20
CA GLU A 90 5.89 -22.66 6.50
C GLU A 90 6.36 -24.09 6.79
N ALA A 91 6.53 -24.92 5.76
CA ALA A 91 7.06 -26.28 5.88
C ALA A 91 8.59 -26.36 5.95
N SER A 92 9.30 -25.25 5.84
CA SER A 92 10.77 -25.20 5.76
C SER A 92 11.45 -25.12 7.13
N THR A 93 12.76 -25.36 7.16
CA THR A 93 13.60 -25.12 8.35
C THR A 93 13.75 -23.63 8.67
N ASP A 94 13.74 -22.77 7.64
CA ASP A 94 13.90 -21.32 7.78
C ASP A 94 12.76 -20.73 8.62
N TYR A 95 11.53 -21.23 8.45
CA TYR A 95 10.40 -20.85 9.29
C TYR A 95 10.62 -21.16 10.77
N LEU A 96 11.23 -22.32 11.09
CA LEU A 96 11.53 -22.69 12.47
C LEU A 96 12.62 -21.80 13.07
N GLU A 97 13.63 -21.43 12.28
CA GLU A 97 14.69 -20.50 12.68
C GLU A 97 14.13 -19.11 12.95
N ASP A 98 13.29 -18.59 12.06
CA ASP A 98 12.61 -17.31 12.21
C ASP A 98 11.67 -17.31 13.43
N GLN A 99 10.90 -18.37 13.63
CA GLN A 99 10.04 -18.51 14.81
C GLN A 99 10.87 -18.49 16.11
N ALA A 100 11.98 -19.21 16.17
CA ALA A 100 12.86 -19.24 17.33
C ALA A 100 13.50 -17.86 17.58
N TYR A 101 13.91 -17.17 16.51
CA TYR A 101 14.41 -15.81 16.58
C TYR A 101 13.36 -14.84 17.15
N TRP A 102 12.16 -14.80 16.57
CA TRP A 102 11.11 -13.88 17.02
C TRP A 102 10.70 -14.18 18.46
N THR A 103 10.54 -15.44 18.83
CA THR A 103 10.22 -15.85 20.21
C THR A 103 11.26 -15.34 21.22
N LYS A 104 12.54 -15.36 20.86
CA LYS A 104 13.63 -14.84 21.70
C LYS A 104 13.66 -13.31 21.78
N ASN A 105 13.22 -12.60 20.74
CA ASN A 105 13.42 -11.15 20.58
C ASN A 105 12.13 -10.31 20.71
N ILE A 106 10.97 -10.93 20.96
CA ILE A 106 9.74 -10.19 21.27
C ILE A 106 9.95 -9.42 22.59
N PRO A 107 9.81 -8.07 22.58
CA PRO A 107 9.92 -7.29 23.80
C PRO A 107 8.86 -7.71 24.83
N PRO A 108 9.19 -7.78 26.13
CA PRO A 108 8.20 -8.07 27.17
C PRO A 108 7.10 -6.99 27.18
N GLU A 109 5.85 -7.39 27.44
CA GLU A 109 4.67 -6.51 27.43
C GLU A 109 4.82 -5.22 28.27
N SER A 110 5.65 -5.24 29.30
CA SER A 110 5.94 -4.07 30.17
C SER A 110 6.69 -2.94 29.46
N GLU A 111 7.33 -3.20 28.32
CA GLU A 111 8.01 -2.20 27.49
C GLU A 111 7.18 -1.75 26.27
N SER A 112 5.91 -2.15 26.20
CA SER A 112 4.96 -1.69 25.19
C SER A 112 4.70 -0.18 25.33
N ARG A 113 5.63 0.63 24.81
CA ARG A 113 5.45 2.06 24.55
C ARG A 113 4.41 2.31 23.46
N TYR A 114 4.00 1.26 22.76
CA TYR A 114 2.72 1.25 22.07
C TYR A 114 1.64 1.32 23.16
N ARG A 115 1.19 2.53 23.47
CA ARG A 115 -0.20 2.69 23.86
C ARG A 115 -0.98 2.01 22.73
N LEU A 116 -1.46 0.79 22.96
CA LEU A 116 -2.67 0.31 22.32
C LEU A 116 -3.61 1.50 22.38
N ALA A 117 -3.87 2.12 21.23
CA ALA A 117 -4.81 3.21 21.13
C ALA A 117 -6.02 2.74 21.90
N ARG A 118 -6.26 3.42 23.03
CA ARG A 118 -7.23 3.08 24.06
C ARG A 118 -8.43 2.48 23.35
N ALA A 119 -8.71 1.21 23.66
CA ALA A 119 -9.74 0.35 23.06
C ALA A 119 -10.73 1.15 22.21
N ALA A 120 -10.83 0.80 20.93
CA ALA A 120 -11.78 1.27 19.92
C ALA A 120 -13.24 1.16 20.40
N ALA A 121 -13.57 1.93 21.43
CA ALA A 121 -14.88 2.28 21.87
C ALA A 121 -15.15 3.64 21.23
N GLU A 122 -16.12 3.61 20.32
CA GLU A 122 -16.60 4.69 19.46
C GLU A 122 -15.92 4.70 18.10
N HIS A 123 -16.76 4.61 17.06
CA HIS A 123 -16.42 4.74 15.64
C HIS A 123 -15.75 6.10 15.40
N ASP A 124 -14.47 6.24 15.69
CA ASP A 124 -13.68 7.32 15.12
C ASP A 124 -13.49 6.96 13.65
N GLY A 125 -14.37 7.51 12.81
CA GLY A 125 -14.23 7.41 11.36
C GLY A 125 -12.80 7.82 11.00
N TYR A 126 -12.12 7.02 10.19
CA TYR A 126 -10.75 7.29 9.73
C TYR A 126 -10.64 8.75 9.25
N GLU A 127 -10.15 9.63 10.11
CA GLU A 127 -9.78 10.99 9.75
C GLU A 127 -8.42 10.88 9.08
N SER A 128 -8.43 10.85 7.74
CA SER A 128 -7.22 11.01 6.95
C SER A 128 -6.54 12.30 7.42
N SER A 129 -5.37 12.16 8.05
CA SER A 129 -4.53 13.31 8.35
C SER A 129 -4.26 14.06 7.04
N GLY A 130 -4.40 15.38 7.06
CA GLY A 130 -4.15 16.20 5.88
C GLY A 130 -2.71 16.03 5.40
N PRO A 131 -2.46 15.96 4.08
CA PRO A 131 -1.10 15.85 3.57
C PRO A 131 -0.29 17.07 3.99
N VAL A 132 0.87 16.86 4.61
CA VAL A 132 1.84 17.92 4.92
C VAL A 132 2.92 17.89 3.85
N GLN A 133 3.10 19.01 3.15
CA GLN A 133 4.20 19.16 2.21
C GLN A 133 5.50 19.30 2.98
N LEU A 134 6.44 18.39 2.75
CA LEU A 134 7.79 18.47 3.30
C LEU A 134 8.64 19.40 2.43
N ASP A 135 9.45 20.24 3.07
CA ASP A 135 10.37 21.12 2.36
C ASP A 135 11.39 20.28 1.55
N PRO A 136 11.60 20.58 0.25
CA PRO A 136 12.56 19.86 -0.59
C PRO A 136 13.97 19.79 -0.01
N PHE A 137 14.42 20.83 0.71
CA PHE A 137 15.72 20.85 1.37
C PHE A 137 15.83 19.76 2.44
N VAL A 138 14.78 19.57 3.25
CA VAL A 138 14.74 18.52 4.28
C VAL A 138 14.79 17.14 3.65
N VAL A 139 14.10 16.95 2.52
CA VAL A 139 14.14 15.68 1.77
C VAL A 139 15.55 15.41 1.24
N ASP A 140 16.24 16.43 0.72
CA ASP A 140 17.60 16.28 0.20
C ASP A 140 18.65 16.09 1.30
N GLU A 141 18.49 16.73 2.45
CA GLU A 141 19.34 16.52 3.62
C GLU A 141 19.20 15.07 4.13
N ALA A 142 17.98 14.55 4.23
CA ALA A 142 17.73 13.16 4.59
C ALA A 142 18.39 12.17 3.61
N ARG A 143 18.32 12.45 2.29
CA ARG A 143 19.05 11.66 1.26
C ARG A 143 20.57 11.78 1.42
N GLY A 144 21.07 12.96 1.78
CA GLY A 144 22.49 13.21 2.06
C GLY A 144 22.99 12.42 3.27
N CYS A 145 22.19 12.37 4.35
CA CYS A 145 22.46 11.55 5.52
C CYS A 145 22.49 10.06 5.15
N ARG A 146 21.48 9.54 4.43
CA ARG A 146 21.47 8.14 3.97
C ARG A 146 22.77 7.72 3.26
N ARG A 147 23.32 8.60 2.41
CA ARG A 147 24.61 8.36 1.73
C ARG A 147 25.80 8.38 2.70
N ARG A 148 25.84 9.37 3.61
CA ARG A 148 26.91 9.51 4.62
C ARG A 148 27.01 8.31 5.56
N TRP A 149 25.87 7.79 6.00
CA TRP A 149 25.81 6.73 7.00
C TRP A 149 25.77 5.32 6.39
N GLY A 150 25.84 5.18 5.06
CA GLY A 150 25.91 3.88 4.39
C GLY A 150 24.64 3.03 4.53
N CYS A 151 23.55 3.54 5.09
CA CYS A 151 22.32 2.80 5.40
C CYS A 151 21.50 2.37 4.15
N ALA A 152 22.09 2.44 2.95
CA ALA A 152 21.46 2.10 1.68
C ALA A 152 22.12 0.91 0.96
N GLY A 153 23.19 0.34 1.52
CA GLY A 153 23.95 -0.73 0.91
C GLY A 153 23.83 -2.03 1.70
N LEU A 154 22.70 -2.73 1.57
CA LEU A 154 22.67 -4.17 1.72
C LEU A 154 22.44 -4.74 0.32
N ARG A 155 23.46 -5.46 -0.16
CA ARG A 155 23.44 -6.26 -1.38
C ARG A 155 22.66 -7.54 -1.15
#